data_AF-A0AAW3YV67-F1
#
_entry.id   AF-A0AAW3YV67-F1
#
_cell.length_a   1.000
_cell.length_b   1.000
_cell.length_c   1.000
_cell.angle_alpha   90.00
_cell.angle_beta   90.00
_cell.angle_gamma   90.00
#
_symmetry.space_group_name_H-M   'P 1'
#
loop_
_entity.id
_entity.type
_entity.pdbx_description
1 polymer ?
#
loop_
_entity_poly.entity_id
_entity_poly.type
_entity_poly.pdbx_seq_one_letter_code
_entity_poly.pdbx_strand_id
1 'polypeptide(L)'
;SLRFLEQQENIVFLGPSGVGKTHLATSIGIAAAKKRTSTYFIKCHDLLQNLKRAKIENRLESRLKHYTKYKLLIIDEIGYLPIDPEDAKLFFQLIDMRYEKRSTILTTNINFKSWDEVFQDPKLAN
;
A
#
# COMPACT_ATOMS: atom_id res chain seq x y z
N SER A 1 18.72 11.62 4.35
CA SER A 1 19.03 10.22 3.95
C SER A 1 17.72 9.45 3.77
N LEU A 2 17.71 8.25 3.16
CA LEU A 2 16.50 7.40 3.02
C LEU A 2 16.62 6.15 3.91
N ARG A 3 17.02 6.34 5.17
CA ARG A 3 17.38 5.27 6.12
C ARG A 3 16.23 4.28 6.36
N PHE A 4 14.98 4.74 6.33
CA PHE A 4 13.80 3.91 6.49
C PHE A 4 13.73 2.76 5.46
N LEU A 5 14.30 2.93 4.26
CA LEU A 5 14.37 1.87 3.24
C LEU A 5 15.35 0.75 3.63
N GLU A 6 16.41 1.07 4.36
CA GLU A 6 17.39 0.10 4.87
C GLU A 6 16.81 -0.65 6.08
N GLN A 7 16.02 0.04 6.89
CA GLN A 7 15.32 -0.50 8.05
C GLN A 7 14.00 -1.20 7.69
N GLN A 8 13.59 -1.14 6.41
CA GLN A 8 12.36 -1.74 5.89
C GLN A 8 11.10 -1.22 6.61
N GLU A 9 11.18 0.01 7.10
CA GLU A 9 10.09 0.69 7.79
C GLU A 9 9.05 1.17 6.78
N ASN A 10 7.78 1.12 7.20
CA ASN A 10 6.67 1.70 6.46
C ASN A 10 6.42 3.13 6.93
N ILE A 11 5.93 3.99 6.03
CA ILE A 11 5.53 5.36 6.36
C ILE A 11 4.04 5.48 6.10
N VAL A 12 3.30 6.05 7.04
CA VAL A 12 1.89 6.38 6.86
C VAL A 12 1.70 7.88 6.94
N PHE A 13 1.23 8.49 5.86
CA PHE A 13 0.76 9.86 5.85
C PHE A 13 -0.74 9.88 6.12
N LEU A 14 -1.11 10.42 7.26
CA LEU A 14 -2.49 10.58 7.71
C LEU A 14 -2.86 12.06 7.80
N GLY A 15 -4.06 12.40 7.36
CA GLY A 15 -4.60 13.76 7.50
C GLY A 15 -5.70 14.08 6.49
N PRO A 16 -6.40 15.22 6.65
CA PRO A 16 -7.50 15.61 5.77
C PRO A 16 -7.06 15.82 4.32
N SER A 17 -8.01 15.94 3.40
CA SER A 17 -7.70 16.22 1.99
C SER A 17 -6.95 17.56 1.85
N GLY A 18 -6.07 17.65 0.85
CA GLY A 18 -5.36 18.90 0.53
C GLY A 18 -4.11 19.22 1.36
N VAL A 19 -3.77 18.46 2.41
CA VAL A 19 -2.60 18.77 3.28
C VAL A 19 -1.24 18.27 2.76
N GLY A 20 -1.15 17.85 1.49
CA GLY A 20 0.11 17.49 0.86
C GLY A 20 0.62 16.06 1.09
N LYS A 21 -0.20 15.13 1.61
CA LYS A 21 0.17 13.71 1.83
C LYS A 21 0.76 13.05 0.58
N THR A 22 0.03 13.10 -0.52
CA THR A 22 0.47 12.57 -1.83
C THR A 22 1.73 13.28 -2.30
N HIS A 23 1.80 14.61 -2.14
CA HIS A 23 2.98 15.39 -2.54
C HIS A 23 4.25 14.94 -1.80
N LEU A 24 4.16 14.71 -0.48
CA LEU A 24 5.26 14.19 0.33
C LEU A 24 5.64 12.77 -0.09
N ALA A 25 4.66 11.87 -0.24
CA ALA A 25 4.90 10.49 -0.68
C ALA A 25 5.60 10.44 -2.04
N THR A 26 5.09 11.19 -3.02
CA THR A 26 5.69 11.31 -4.36
C THR A 26 7.09 11.91 -4.31
N SER A 27 7.32 12.94 -3.50
CA SER A 27 8.64 13.56 -3.35
C SER A 27 9.68 12.58 -2.79
N ILE A 28 9.30 11.77 -1.80
CA ILE A 28 10.13 10.68 -1.27
C ILE A 28 10.39 9.63 -2.36
N GLY A 29 9.35 9.25 -3.11
CA GLY A 29 9.47 8.32 -4.24
C GLY A 29 10.44 8.81 -5.31
N ILE A 30 10.38 10.09 -5.68
CA ILE A 30 11.32 10.71 -6.63
C ILE A 30 12.74 10.70 -6.06
N ALA A 31 12.93 11.03 -4.78
CA ALA A 31 14.24 10.99 -4.14
C ALA A 31 14.83 9.57 -4.09
N ALA A 32 13.99 8.55 -3.87
CA ALA A 32 14.39 7.14 -3.91
C ALA A 32 14.76 6.68 -5.33
N ALA A 33 13.94 7.04 -6.32
CA ALA A 33 14.18 6.73 -7.73
C ALA A 33 15.48 7.37 -8.25
N LYS A 34 15.77 8.62 -7.86
CA LYS A 34 17.05 9.30 -8.17
C LYS A 34 18.28 8.54 -7.63
N LYS A 35 18.10 7.75 -6.57
CA LYS A 35 19.12 6.85 -6.00
C LYS A 35 19.04 5.43 -6.57
N ARG A 36 18.41 5.24 -7.73
CA ARG A 36 18.21 3.94 -8.39
C ARG A 36 17.49 2.91 -7.54
N THR A 37 16.65 3.35 -6.60
CA THR A 37 15.77 2.46 -5.84
C THR A 37 14.55 2.13 -6.68
N SER A 38 14.26 0.84 -6.87
CA SER A 38 13.05 0.40 -7.56
C SER A 38 11.81 0.89 -6.80
N THR A 39 11.11 1.84 -7.41
CA THR A 39 9.99 2.57 -6.81
C THR A 39 8.76 2.42 -7.69
N TYR A 40 7.61 2.20 -7.07
CA TYR A 40 6.32 2.13 -7.79
C TYR A 40 5.27 2.92 -7.03
N PHE A 41 4.45 3.66 -7.76
CA PHE A 41 3.35 4.45 -7.22
C PHE A 41 2.04 3.95 -7.83
N ILE A 42 1.02 3.77 -6.99
CA ILE A 42 -0.31 3.35 -7.43
C ILE A 42 -1.38 3.88 -6.48
N LYS A 43 -2.55 4.24 -7.01
CA LYS A 43 -3.73 4.52 -6.18
C LYS A 43 -4.27 3.22 -5.60
N CYS A 44 -4.79 3.25 -4.37
CA CYS A 44 -5.34 2.07 -3.70
C CYS A 44 -6.44 1.40 -4.55
N HIS A 45 -7.32 2.19 -5.16
CA HIS A 45 -8.37 1.66 -6.06
C HIS A 45 -7.80 0.86 -7.23
N ASP A 46 -6.82 1.42 -7.95
CA ASP A 46 -6.21 0.76 -9.11
C ASP A 46 -5.47 -0.51 -8.71
N LEU A 47 -4.83 -0.50 -7.55
CA LEU A 47 -4.17 -1.67 -6.98
C LEU A 47 -5.17 -2.81 -6.74
N LEU A 48 -6.27 -2.51 -6.05
CA LEU A 48 -7.32 -3.47 -5.75
C LEU A 48 -7.96 -4.04 -7.01
N GLN A 49 -8.31 -3.18 -7.98
CA GLN A 49 -8.83 -3.61 -9.28
C GLN A 49 -7.84 -4.54 -10.02
N ASN A 50 -6.55 -4.22 -9.98
CA ASN A 50 -5.52 -5.04 -10.57
C ASN A 50 -5.37 -6.42 -9.90
N LEU A 51 -5.51 -6.49 -8.58
CA LEU A 51 -5.45 -7.73 -7.81
C LEU A 51 -6.71 -8.58 -8.01
N LYS A 52 -7.90 -7.97 -7.95
CA LYS A 52 -9.19 -8.62 -8.24
C LYS A 52 -9.20 -9.26 -9.62
N ARG A 53 -8.83 -8.49 -10.64
CA ARG A 53 -8.74 -9.00 -12.02
C ARG A 53 -7.74 -10.15 -12.13
N ALA A 54 -6.57 -10.02 -11.48
CA ALA A 54 -5.59 -11.09 -11.48
C ALA A 54 -6.08 -12.36 -10.76
N LYS A 55 -6.90 -12.24 -9.71
CA LYS A 55 -7.56 -13.37 -9.04
C LYS A 55 -8.51 -14.10 -9.99
N ILE A 56 -9.39 -13.36 -10.68
CA ILE A 56 -10.33 -13.93 -11.67
C ILE A 56 -9.59 -14.65 -12.80
N GLU A 57 -8.47 -14.08 -13.24
CA GLU A 57 -7.64 -14.62 -14.32
C GLU A 57 -6.61 -15.67 -13.82
N ASN A 58 -6.74 -16.20 -12.60
CA ASN A 58 -5.84 -17.20 -11.99
C ASN A 58 -4.33 -16.83 -12.03
N ARG A 59 -4.02 -15.53 -11.93
CA ARG A 59 -2.65 -14.98 -11.95
C ARG A 59 -2.35 -14.08 -10.77
N LEU A 60 -3.11 -14.22 -9.68
CA LEU A 60 -2.98 -13.39 -8.47
C LEU A 60 -1.55 -13.42 -7.91
N GLU A 61 -0.96 -14.60 -7.79
CA GLU A 61 0.40 -14.76 -7.24
C GLU A 61 1.44 -13.95 -8.05
N SER A 62 1.37 -14.02 -9.38
CA SER A 62 2.24 -13.24 -10.26
C SER A 62 2.02 -11.73 -10.08
N ARG A 63 0.77 -11.31 -9.90
CA ARG A 63 0.43 -9.89 -9.68
C ARG A 63 0.88 -9.39 -8.30
N LEU A 64 0.76 -10.20 -7.25
CA LEU A 64 1.32 -9.90 -5.93
C LEU A 64 2.84 -9.78 -6.01
N LYS A 65 3.52 -10.76 -6.62
CA LYS A 65 4.98 -10.72 -6.88
C LYS A 65 5.43 -9.47 -7.64
N HIS A 66 4.61 -9.00 -8.58
CA HIS A 66 4.87 -7.76 -9.30
C HIS A 66 4.95 -6.55 -8.35
N TYR A 67 4.05 -6.43 -7.37
CA TYR A 67 4.06 -5.30 -6.43
C TYR A 67 5.05 -5.49 -5.27
N THR A 68 5.32 -6.72 -4.83
CA THR A 68 6.26 -6.99 -3.72
C THR A 68 7.73 -6.79 -4.10
N LYS A 69 8.10 -6.91 -5.39
CA LYS A 69 9.50 -6.76 -5.83
C LYS A 69 10.07 -5.35 -5.69
N TYR A 70 9.22 -4.31 -5.64
CA TYR A 70 9.67 -2.93 -5.53
C TYR A 70 10.22 -2.64 -4.13
N LYS A 71 11.44 -2.06 -4.08
CA LYS A 71 12.09 -1.63 -2.84
C LYS A 71 11.25 -0.60 -2.10
N LEU A 72 10.59 0.28 -2.84
CA LEU A 72 9.60 1.22 -2.33
C LEU A 72 8.30 1.09 -3.13
N LEU A 73 7.21 0.73 -2.45
CA LEU A 73 5.86 0.79 -3.01
C LEU A 73 5.11 1.93 -2.34
N ILE A 74 4.49 2.80 -3.12
CA ILE A 74 3.66 3.90 -2.65
C ILE A 74 2.22 3.58 -3.03
N ILE A 75 1.35 3.50 -2.03
CA ILE A 75 -0.08 3.26 -2.17
C ILE A 75 -0.82 4.50 -1.69
N ASP A 76 -1.42 5.22 -2.64
CA ASP A 76 -2.05 6.51 -2.40
C ASP A 76 -3.57 6.38 -2.23
N GLU A 77 -4.20 7.29 -1.49
CA GLU A 77 -5.66 7.43 -1.33
C GLU A 77 -6.36 6.20 -0.72
N ILE A 78 -5.75 5.57 0.29
CA ILE A 78 -6.40 4.48 1.03
C ILE A 78 -7.61 5.04 1.80
N GLY A 79 -8.76 4.38 1.62
CA GLY A 79 -9.99 4.74 2.31
C GLY A 79 -10.85 5.81 1.63
N TYR A 80 -10.50 6.22 0.41
CA TYR A 80 -11.38 7.13 -0.34
C TYR A 80 -12.67 6.44 -0.84
N LEU A 81 -12.61 5.14 -1.13
CA LEU A 81 -13.74 4.31 -1.51
C LEU A 81 -13.97 3.20 -0.49
N PRO A 82 -15.22 2.73 -0.30
CA PRO A 82 -15.50 1.53 0.47
C PRO A 82 -14.66 0.36 -0.07
N ILE A 83 -13.95 -0.32 0.83
CA ILE A 83 -13.20 -1.53 0.54
C ILE A 83 -14.09 -2.70 0.96
N ASP A 84 -14.44 -3.57 0.02
CA ASP A 84 -15.19 -4.77 0.36
C ASP A 84 -14.29 -5.82 1.05
N PRO A 85 -14.86 -6.83 1.74
CA PRO A 85 -14.06 -7.82 2.48
C PRO A 85 -13.07 -8.60 1.61
N GLU A 86 -13.35 -8.77 0.31
CA GLU A 86 -12.44 -9.45 -0.61
C GLU A 86 -11.27 -8.56 -1.01
N ASP A 87 -11.50 -7.28 -1.26
CA ASP A 87 -10.45 -6.28 -1.45
C ASP A 87 -9.56 -6.15 -0.23
N ALA A 88 -10.15 -6.14 0.98
CA ALA A 88 -9.40 -6.10 2.22
C ALA A 88 -8.46 -7.31 2.34
N LYS A 89 -8.93 -8.52 1.97
CA LYS A 89 -8.10 -9.73 1.93
C LYS A 89 -6.96 -9.63 0.93
N LEU A 90 -7.23 -9.14 -0.28
CA LEU A 90 -6.20 -8.95 -1.32
C LEU A 90 -5.16 -7.91 -0.91
N PHE A 91 -5.60 -6.81 -0.31
CA PHE A 91 -4.71 -5.78 0.21
C PHE A 91 -3.84 -6.33 1.35
N PHE A 92 -4.45 -7.03 2.31
CA PHE A 92 -3.74 -7.65 3.42
C PHE A 92 -2.68 -8.65 2.93
N GLN A 93 -3.00 -9.51 1.96
CA GLN A 93 -2.02 -10.43 1.35
C GLN A 93 -0.81 -9.67 0.79
N LEU A 94 -1.01 -8.54 0.12
CA LEU A 94 0.10 -7.73 -0.38
C LEU A 94 0.93 -7.12 0.74
N ILE A 95 0.28 -6.56 1.77
CA ILE A 95 0.97 -5.92 2.90
C ILE A 95 1.79 -6.95 3.67
N ASP A 96 1.22 -8.12 3.97
CA ASP A 96 1.89 -9.24 4.64
C ASP A 96 3.13 -9.70 3.86
N MET A 97 3.02 -9.86 2.54
CA MET A 97 4.17 -10.23 1.70
C MET A 97 5.29 -9.17 1.69
N ARG A 98 5.01 -7.92 2.05
CA ARG A 98 5.97 -6.82 2.10
C ARG A 98 6.48 -6.53 3.52
N TYR A 99 5.73 -6.89 4.55
CA TYR A 99 6.04 -6.65 5.95
C TYR A 99 7.43 -7.22 6.30
N GLU A 100 8.25 -6.42 6.99
CA GLU A 100 9.65 -6.73 7.36
C GLU A 100 10.52 -7.25 6.19
N LYS A 101 10.19 -6.86 4.95
CA LYS A 101 10.98 -7.20 3.75
C LYS A 101 11.24 -5.98 2.87
N ARG A 102 10.23 -5.10 2.70
CA ARG A 102 10.26 -3.95 1.79
C ARG A 102 9.41 -2.80 2.33
N SER A 103 9.91 -1.58 2.23
CA SER A 103 9.19 -0.39 2.69
C SER A 103 7.99 -0.03 1.82
N THR A 104 6.91 0.35 2.47
CA THR A 104 5.68 0.83 1.83
C THR A 104 5.32 2.20 2.38
N ILE A 105 4.97 3.14 1.51
CA ILE A 105 4.39 4.43 1.89
C ILE A 105 2.90 4.37 1.62
N LEU A 106 2.10 4.68 2.63
CA LEU A 106 0.65 4.74 2.53
C LEU A 106 0.19 6.18 2.72
N THR A 107 -0.81 6.62 1.95
CA THR A 107 -1.53 7.86 2.25
C THR A 107 -2.99 7.55 2.53
N THR A 108 -3.55 8.18 3.56
CA THR A 108 -4.97 8.02 3.90
C THR A 108 -5.55 9.29 4.51
N ASN A 109 -6.82 9.54 4.22
CA ASN A 109 -7.64 10.56 4.86
C ASN A 109 -8.55 9.98 5.95
N ILE A 110 -8.58 8.66 6.14
CA ILE A 110 -9.37 7.99 7.17
C ILE A 110 -8.61 7.99 8.50
N ASN A 111 -9.29 8.43 9.56
CA ASN A 111 -8.78 8.32 10.93
C ASN A 111 -8.57 6.84 11.30
N PHE A 112 -7.44 6.47 11.89
CA PHE A 112 -7.09 5.09 12.27
C PHE A 112 -8.21 4.35 13.00
N LYS A 113 -9.08 5.04 13.76
CA LYS A 113 -10.24 4.45 14.45
C LYS A 113 -11.27 3.76 13.52
N SER A 114 -11.30 4.13 12.24
CA SER A 114 -12.19 3.51 11.25
C SER A 114 -11.49 2.39 10.46
N TRP A 115 -10.20 2.11 10.71
CA TRP A 115 -9.54 0.95 10.11
C TRP A 115 -10.15 -0.35 10.62
N ASP A 116 -10.56 -0.41 11.90
CA ASP A 116 -11.30 -1.56 12.43
C ASP A 116 -12.61 -1.79 11.66
N GLU A 117 -13.29 -0.74 11.20
CA GLU A 117 -14.52 -0.86 10.39
C GLU A 117 -14.23 -1.29 8.93
N VAL A 118 -13.06 -0.92 8.38
CA VAL A 118 -12.64 -1.27 7.02
C VAL A 118 -12.04 -2.69 6.93
N PHE A 119 -11.43 -3.19 8.01
CA PHE A 119 -10.70 -4.47 8.04
C PHE A 119 -11.33 -5.55 8.92
N GLN A 120 -12.54 -5.34 9.49
CA GLN A 120 -13.22 -6.32 10.34
C GLN A 120 -13.66 -7.58 9.55
N ASP A 121 -12.78 -8.58 9.51
CA ASP A 121 -13.13 -10.01 9.55
C ASP A 121 -12.56 -10.54 10.89
N PRO A 122 -13.40 -10.84 11.92
CA PRO A 122 -12.95 -11.26 13.26
C PRO A 122 -12.16 -12.58 13.34
N LYS A 123 -11.70 -13.13 12.22
CA LYS A 123 -11.14 -14.50 12.14
C LYS A 123 -9.65 -14.59 11.84
N LEU A 124 -8.92 -13.47 11.77
CA LEU A 124 -7.47 -13.47 11.53
C LEU A 124 -6.61 -13.15 12.76
N ALA A 125 -7.23 -13.00 13.93
CA ALA A 125 -6.52 -12.97 15.21
C ALA A 125 -6.73 -14.31 15.92
N ASN A 126 -5.92 -15.31 15.54
CA ASN A 126 -5.54 -16.48 16.35
C ASN A 126 -4.34 -17.18 15.70
#